data_AF-A0A947SD12-F1
#
_entry.id   AF-A0A947SD12-F1
#
_cell.length_a   1.000
_cell.length_b   1.000
_cell.length_c   1.000
_cell.angle_alpha   90.00
_cell.angle_beta   90.00
_cell.angle_gamma   90.00
#
_symmetry.space_group_name_H-M   'P 1'
#
loop_
_entity.id
_entity.type
_entity.pdbx_description
1 polymer ?
#
loop_
_entity_poly.entity_id
_entity_poly.type
_entity_poly.pdbx_seq_one_letter_code
_entity_poly.pdbx_strand_id
1 'polypeptide(L)'
;MSIIYRLTILSLCLCIFVSLCLSKVAAATYPSELKVAPVKVYESILTNFKEKKYASVKTAITFIDPIIGAVNTEFGIDLSPEIQSGLKARDEGFNVSIRRLIFYDIRLMFTVISKGEEKGEENRQRVLFKMAYANYCLLSTELLSDSANFDLDRKVRKMFTKAYLDLGKESPYGKKTPSDINSFKVHANEIINELTRVVAGFEDVK
;
A
#
# COMPACT_ATOMS: atom_id res chain seq x y z
N MET A 1 39.57 34.81 -17.64
CA MET A 1 38.28 34.10 -17.42
C MET A 1 37.22 35.16 -17.12
N SER A 2 36.20 35.29 -17.97
CA SER A 2 35.18 36.34 -17.87
C SER A 2 34.33 36.19 -16.59
N ILE A 3 33.95 37.31 -15.97
CA ILE A 3 33.06 37.39 -14.80
C ILE A 3 31.74 36.63 -15.06
N ILE A 4 31.26 36.65 -16.31
CA ILE A 4 30.05 35.95 -16.76
C ILE A 4 30.18 34.44 -16.55
N TYR A 5 31.37 33.87 -16.82
CA TYR A 5 31.63 32.43 -16.69
C TYR A 5 31.61 31.98 -15.21
N ARG A 6 32.02 32.86 -14.28
CA ARG A 6 31.99 32.58 -12.84
C ARG A 6 30.56 32.63 -12.30
N LEU A 7 29.74 33.57 -12.78
CA LEU A 7 28.33 33.69 -12.40
C LEU A 7 27.49 32.50 -12.89
N THR A 8 27.74 32.02 -14.11
CA THR A 8 27.02 30.85 -14.66
C THR A 8 27.36 29.56 -13.90
N ILE A 9 28.62 29.36 -13.52
CA ILE A 9 29.03 28.19 -12.72
C ILE A 9 28.41 28.26 -11.33
N LEU A 10 28.39 29.44 -10.69
CA LEU A 10 27.80 29.61 -9.36
C LEU A 10 26.28 29.32 -9.38
N SER A 11 25.56 29.81 -10.40
CA SER A 11 24.14 29.55 -10.57
C SER A 11 23.85 28.06 -10.81
N LEU A 12 24.68 27.39 -11.61
CA LEU A 12 24.53 25.96 -11.87
C LEU A 12 24.77 25.14 -10.59
N CYS A 13 25.80 25.47 -9.81
CA CYS A 13 26.07 24.84 -8.53
C CYS A 13 24.94 25.07 -7.51
N LEU A 14 24.35 26.26 -7.47
CA LEU A 14 23.23 26.56 -6.58
C LEU A 14 21.98 25.73 -6.95
N CYS A 15 21.67 25.60 -8.24
CA CYS A 15 20.56 24.77 -8.70
C CYS A 15 20.76 23.28 -8.37
N ILE A 16 21.98 22.76 -8.57
CA ILE A 16 22.32 21.37 -8.23
C ILE A 16 22.23 21.15 -6.72
N PHE A 17 22.69 22.11 -5.92
CA PHE A 17 22.63 22.04 -4.45
C PHE A 17 21.18 22.09 -3.93
N VAL A 18 20.33 22.96 -4.47
CA VAL A 18 18.91 23.02 -4.13
C VAL A 18 18.21 21.72 -4.53
N SER A 19 18.45 21.19 -5.74
CA SER A 19 17.90 19.90 -6.16
C SER A 19 18.35 18.72 -5.28
N LEU A 20 19.60 18.71 -4.82
CA LEU A 20 20.13 17.68 -3.91
C LEU A 20 19.57 17.80 -2.49
N CYS A 21 19.32 19.02 -2.00
CA CYS A 21 18.78 19.23 -0.65
C CYS A 21 17.27 18.93 -0.53
N LEU A 22 16.52 18.96 -1.64
CA LEU A 22 15.10 18.59 -1.68
C LEU A 22 14.86 17.08 -1.74
N SER A 23 15.88 16.26 -2.03
CA SER A 23 15.79 14.80 -2.02
C SER A 23 15.97 14.19 -0.62
N LYS A 24 15.48 14.84 0.43
CA LYS A 24 15.20 14.11 1.68
C LYS A 24 13.98 13.24 1.41
N VAL A 25 14.24 12.05 0.87
CA VAL A 25 13.25 10.97 0.77
C VAL A 25 12.67 10.81 2.16
N ALA A 26 11.44 11.29 2.35
CA ALA A 26 10.71 11.07 3.59
C ALA A 26 10.69 9.55 3.80
N ALA A 27 11.14 9.10 4.98
CA ALA A 27 10.98 7.70 5.33
C ALA A 27 9.49 7.35 5.20
N ALA A 28 9.17 6.26 4.51
CA ALA A 28 7.78 5.79 4.44
C ALA A 28 7.31 5.57 5.87
N THR A 29 6.39 6.39 6.35
CA THR A 29 5.77 6.22 7.64
C THR A 29 4.34 5.77 7.40
N TYR A 30 4.04 4.54 7.82
CA TYR A 30 2.65 4.12 7.90
C TYR A 30 1.94 5.00 8.93
N PRO A 31 0.74 5.53 8.65
CA PRO A 31 -0.01 6.34 9.61
C PRO A 31 -0.17 5.60 10.94
N SER A 32 0.47 6.11 12.00
CA SER A 32 0.46 5.49 13.33
C SER A 32 -0.84 5.74 14.11
N GLU A 33 -1.66 6.69 13.65
CA GLU A 33 -2.84 7.20 14.36
C GLU A 33 -4.17 6.73 13.75
N LEU A 34 -4.18 5.59 13.06
CA LEU A 34 -5.43 5.04 12.56
C LEU A 34 -6.31 4.57 13.72
N LYS A 35 -7.42 5.28 13.95
CA LYS A 35 -8.41 4.96 15.00
C LYS A 35 -9.08 3.60 14.78
N VAL A 36 -9.14 3.14 13.54
CA VAL A 36 -9.79 1.89 13.12
C VAL A 36 -8.87 1.19 12.13
N ALA A 37 -8.79 -0.14 12.20
CA ALA A 37 -8.02 -0.92 11.24
C ALA A 37 -8.56 -0.69 9.80
N PRO A 38 -7.70 -0.34 8.83
CA PRO A 38 -8.10 0.01 7.46
C PRO A 38 -9.05 -0.99 6.81
N VAL A 39 -8.75 -2.29 6.97
CA VAL A 39 -9.55 -3.40 6.41
C VAL A 39 -11.05 -3.27 6.73
N LYS A 40 -11.40 -2.90 7.97
CA LYS A 40 -12.80 -2.75 8.39
C LYS A 40 -13.46 -1.54 7.74
N VAL A 41 -12.69 -0.47 7.54
CA VAL A 41 -13.18 0.74 6.88
C VAL A 41 -13.42 0.46 5.40
N TYR A 42 -12.49 -0.22 4.71
CA TYR A 42 -12.66 -0.62 3.31
C TYR A 42 -13.87 -1.54 3.11
N GLU A 43 -14.01 -2.57 3.95
CA GLU A 43 -15.18 -3.46 3.92
C GLU A 43 -16.49 -2.68 4.09
N SER A 44 -16.51 -1.73 5.03
CA SER A 44 -17.66 -0.85 5.26
C SER A 44 -17.95 0.05 4.06
N ILE A 45 -16.92 0.63 3.43
CA ILE A 45 -17.06 1.46 2.22
C ILE A 45 -17.68 0.66 1.08
N LEU A 46 -17.10 -0.49 0.75
CA LEU A 46 -17.54 -1.34 -0.36
C LEU A 46 -18.96 -1.86 -0.12
N THR A 47 -19.26 -2.32 1.10
CA THR A 47 -20.61 -2.80 1.46
C THR A 47 -21.65 -1.69 1.41
N ASN A 48 -21.37 -0.54 2.03
CA ASN A 48 -22.31 0.59 2.03
C ASN A 48 -22.51 1.16 0.63
N PHE A 49 -21.49 1.14 -0.24
CA PHE A 49 -21.64 1.57 -1.63
C PHE A 49 -22.56 0.64 -2.40
N LYS A 50 -22.38 -0.69 -2.27
CA LYS A 50 -23.27 -1.71 -2.84
C LYS A 50 -24.71 -1.57 -2.35
N GLU A 51 -24.90 -1.24 -1.08
CA GLU A 51 -26.21 -0.99 -0.46
C GLU A 51 -26.76 0.43 -0.72
N LYS A 52 -26.08 1.23 -1.54
CA LYS A 52 -26.47 2.62 -1.90
C LYS A 52 -26.55 3.58 -0.69
N LYS A 53 -25.87 3.25 0.41
CA LYS A 53 -25.75 4.07 1.63
C LYS A 53 -24.63 5.10 1.50
N TYR A 54 -24.71 5.98 0.49
CA TYR A 54 -23.62 6.89 0.11
C TYR A 54 -23.20 7.89 1.19
N ALA A 55 -24.12 8.29 2.08
CA ALA A 55 -23.77 9.13 3.23
C ALA A 55 -22.80 8.42 4.19
N SER A 56 -23.04 7.13 4.45
CA SER A 56 -22.15 6.29 5.25
C SER A 56 -20.81 6.07 4.56
N VAL A 57 -20.81 5.89 3.23
CA VAL A 57 -19.57 5.82 2.43
C VAL A 57 -18.74 7.10 2.59
N LYS A 58 -19.35 8.27 2.43
CA LYS A 58 -18.66 9.56 2.57
C LYS A 58 -18.03 9.72 3.96
N THR A 59 -18.74 9.32 5.01
CA THR A 59 -18.20 9.35 6.38
C THR A 59 -17.07 8.35 6.56
N ALA A 60 -17.16 7.15 5.98
CA ALA A 60 -16.13 6.13 6.10
C ALA A 60 -14.82 6.52 5.39
N ILE A 61 -14.90 7.26 4.27
CA ILE A 61 -13.72 7.74 3.54
C ILE A 61 -12.81 8.61 4.41
N THR A 62 -13.36 9.44 5.31
CA THR A 62 -12.52 10.32 6.16
C THR A 62 -11.57 9.56 7.09
N PHE A 63 -11.86 8.29 7.38
CA PHE A 63 -10.98 7.43 8.19
C PHE A 63 -9.80 6.87 7.40
N ILE A 64 -9.85 6.91 6.06
CA ILE A 64 -8.78 6.45 5.17
C ILE A 64 -8.06 7.59 4.45
N ASP A 65 -8.48 8.86 4.63
CA ASP A 65 -7.75 10.04 4.14
C ASP A 65 -6.25 10.03 4.50
N PRO A 66 -5.83 9.63 5.73
CA PRO A 66 -4.40 9.54 6.06
C PRO A 66 -3.65 8.52 5.18
N ILE A 67 -4.33 7.45 4.76
CA ILE A 67 -3.73 6.42 3.90
C ILE A 67 -3.61 6.94 2.47
N ILE A 68 -4.64 7.63 1.96
CA ILE A 68 -4.59 8.27 0.64
C ILE A 68 -3.43 9.27 0.57
N GLY A 69 -3.27 10.10 1.61
CA GLY A 69 -2.16 11.03 1.71
C GLY A 69 -0.79 10.34 1.78
N ALA A 70 -0.67 9.24 2.53
CA ALA A 70 0.57 8.47 2.61
C ALA A 70 0.92 7.76 1.29
N VAL A 71 -0.08 7.21 0.59
CA VAL A 71 0.08 6.62 -0.76
C VAL A 71 0.55 7.67 -1.76
N ASN A 72 -0.05 8.86 -1.76
CA ASN A 72 0.39 9.95 -2.62
C ASN A 72 1.83 10.39 -2.30
N THR A 73 2.16 10.51 -1.01
CA THR A 73 3.50 10.92 -0.58
C THR A 73 4.57 9.90 -0.98
N GLU A 74 4.32 8.60 -0.79
CA GLU A 74 5.31 7.55 -1.06
C GLU A 74 5.39 7.18 -2.55
N PHE A 75 4.27 7.19 -3.28
CA PHE A 75 4.21 6.67 -4.65
C PHE A 75 3.84 7.71 -5.71
N GLY A 76 3.49 8.94 -5.33
CA GLY A 76 3.03 9.98 -6.26
C GLY A 76 1.65 9.70 -6.88
N ILE A 77 0.85 8.85 -6.24
CA ILE A 77 -0.47 8.43 -6.72
C ILE A 77 -1.55 9.09 -5.86
N ASP A 78 -2.26 10.08 -6.41
CA ASP A 78 -3.42 10.69 -5.76
C ASP A 78 -4.73 10.07 -6.28
N LEU A 79 -5.32 9.18 -5.48
CA LEU A 79 -6.61 8.54 -5.79
C LEU A 79 -7.82 9.37 -5.33
N SER A 80 -7.61 10.49 -4.62
CA SER A 80 -8.71 11.31 -4.10
C SER A 80 -9.68 11.77 -5.19
N PRO A 81 -9.21 12.29 -6.36
CA PRO A 81 -10.11 12.76 -7.41
C PRO A 81 -10.98 11.64 -7.97
N GLU A 82 -10.40 10.46 -8.20
CA GLU A 82 -11.10 9.30 -8.75
C GLU A 82 -12.18 8.79 -7.78
N ILE A 83 -11.83 8.65 -6.50
CA ILE A 83 -12.76 8.21 -5.44
C ILE A 83 -13.92 9.20 -5.32
N GLN A 84 -13.65 10.51 -5.29
CA GLN A 84 -14.70 11.53 -5.16
C GLN A 84 -15.59 11.59 -6.40
N SER A 85 -15.00 11.49 -7.60
CA SER A 85 -15.75 11.48 -8.86
C SER A 85 -16.63 10.25 -8.96
N GLY A 86 -16.09 9.06 -8.71
CA GLY A 86 -16.82 7.80 -8.72
C GLY A 86 -17.95 7.77 -7.68
N LEU A 87 -17.73 8.32 -6.48
CA LEU A 87 -18.78 8.41 -5.47
C LEU A 87 -19.94 9.32 -5.90
N LYS A 88 -19.61 10.44 -6.57
CA LYS A 88 -20.60 11.39 -7.09
C LYS A 88 -21.38 10.79 -8.26
N ALA A 89 -20.70 10.11 -9.18
CA ALA A 89 -21.29 9.45 -10.34
C ALA A 89 -22.04 8.16 -9.97
N ARG A 90 -21.68 7.54 -8.83
CA ARG A 90 -22.23 6.28 -8.31
C ARG A 90 -22.02 5.11 -9.28
N ASP A 91 -20.85 5.08 -9.90
CA ASP A 91 -20.49 4.08 -10.90
C ASP A 91 -19.42 3.10 -10.36
N GLU A 92 -19.10 2.10 -11.19
CA GLU A 92 -18.12 1.07 -10.86
C GLU A 92 -16.70 1.64 -10.72
N GLY A 93 -16.43 2.82 -11.30
CA GLY A 93 -15.17 3.53 -11.14
C GLY A 93 -14.85 3.83 -9.67
N PHE A 94 -15.87 4.00 -8.82
CA PHE A 94 -15.67 4.09 -7.37
C PHE A 94 -15.05 2.83 -6.77
N ASN A 95 -15.63 1.65 -7.06
CA ASN A 95 -15.16 0.38 -6.54
C ASN A 95 -13.74 0.07 -7.01
N VAL A 96 -13.46 0.32 -8.30
CA VAL A 96 -12.12 0.19 -8.88
C VAL A 96 -11.13 1.09 -8.14
N SER A 97 -11.47 2.36 -7.90
CA SER A 97 -10.61 3.31 -7.17
C SER A 97 -10.31 2.86 -5.74
N ILE A 98 -11.31 2.35 -5.01
CA ILE A 98 -11.13 1.82 -3.66
C ILE A 98 -10.24 0.58 -3.67
N ARG A 99 -10.41 -0.32 -4.64
CA ARG A 99 -9.55 -1.52 -4.77
C ARG A 99 -8.11 -1.15 -5.10
N ARG A 100 -7.89 -0.16 -5.96
CA ARG A 100 -6.55 0.42 -6.22
C ARG A 100 -5.93 0.95 -4.93
N LEU A 101 -6.71 1.68 -4.11
CA LEU A 101 -6.22 2.17 -2.83
C LEU A 101 -5.83 1.02 -1.89
N ILE A 102 -6.64 -0.03 -1.78
CA ILE A 102 -6.31 -1.22 -0.97
C ILE A 102 -4.99 -1.86 -1.44
N PHE A 103 -4.76 -1.95 -2.75
CA PHE A 103 -3.50 -2.43 -3.31
C PHE A 103 -2.32 -1.54 -2.92
N TYR A 104 -2.45 -0.22 -3.06
CA TYR A 104 -1.38 0.70 -2.66
C TYR A 104 -1.13 0.72 -1.16
N ASP A 105 -2.16 0.49 -0.33
CA ASP A 105 -2.03 0.33 1.12
C ASP A 105 -1.22 -0.93 1.48
N ILE A 106 -1.46 -2.06 0.79
CA ILE A 106 -0.61 -3.27 0.90
C ILE A 106 0.84 -2.95 0.53
N ARG A 107 1.06 -2.27 -0.59
CA ARG A 107 2.40 -1.87 -1.06
C ARG A 107 3.09 -0.93 -0.07
N LEU A 108 2.35 0.02 0.51
CA LEU A 108 2.85 0.93 1.54
C LEU A 108 3.30 0.17 2.78
N MET A 109 2.48 -0.76 3.29
CA MET A 109 2.84 -1.60 4.43
C MET A 109 4.10 -2.45 4.17
N PHE A 110 4.21 -3.06 2.99
CA PHE A 110 5.42 -3.81 2.61
C PHE A 110 6.65 -2.92 2.49
N THR A 111 6.49 -1.70 1.98
CA THR A 111 7.57 -0.71 1.91
C THR A 111 8.05 -0.33 3.30
N VAL A 112 7.13 -0.08 4.23
CA VAL A 112 7.46 0.24 5.63
C VAL A 112 8.17 -0.93 6.32
N ILE A 113 7.68 -2.16 6.15
CA ILE A 113 8.33 -3.36 6.72
C ILE A 113 9.74 -3.54 6.13
N SER A 114 9.89 -3.33 4.81
CA SER A 114 11.17 -3.47 4.11
C SER A 114 12.21 -2.42 4.52
N LYS A 115 11.77 -1.24 4.95
CA LYS A 115 12.63 -0.15 5.46
C LYS A 115 12.93 -0.29 6.96
N GLY A 116 12.18 -1.11 7.70
CA GLY A 116 12.37 -1.32 9.14
C GLY A 116 13.63 -2.13 9.44
N GLU A 117 14.75 -1.45 9.67
CA GLU A 117 16.05 -2.07 9.98
C GLU A 117 16.37 -2.13 11.49
N GLU A 118 15.50 -1.57 12.35
CA GLU A 118 15.76 -1.50 13.79
C GLU A 118 15.34 -2.76 14.56
N LYS A 119 16.28 -3.32 15.32
CA LYS A 119 16.02 -4.41 16.28
C LYS A 119 14.95 -3.97 17.28
N GLY A 120 13.83 -4.69 17.33
CA GLY A 120 12.72 -4.45 18.27
C GLY A 120 11.37 -4.14 17.63
N GLU A 121 11.32 -3.87 16.32
CA GLU A 121 10.07 -3.58 15.61
C GLU A 121 9.33 -4.82 15.07
N GLU A 122 9.79 -6.04 15.34
CA GLU A 122 9.22 -7.29 14.79
C GLU A 122 7.70 -7.41 15.00
N ASN A 123 7.22 -7.00 16.17
CA ASN A 123 5.78 -7.00 16.47
C ASN A 123 5.00 -6.04 15.56
N ARG A 124 5.54 -4.83 15.34
CA ARG A 124 4.93 -3.83 14.46
C ARG A 124 4.91 -4.32 13.02
N GLN A 125 6.02 -4.89 12.54
CA GLN A 125 6.12 -5.45 11.20
C GLN A 125 5.11 -6.58 10.96
N ARG A 126 4.93 -7.48 11.93
CA ARG A 126 3.90 -8.53 11.86
C ARG A 126 2.49 -7.98 11.86
N VAL A 127 2.21 -6.94 12.65
CA VAL A 127 0.88 -6.30 12.66
C VAL A 127 0.59 -5.69 11.30
N LEU A 128 1.54 -4.93 10.74
CA LEU A 128 1.45 -4.39 9.37
C LEU A 128 1.25 -5.51 8.35
N PHE A 129 2.00 -6.61 8.46
CA PHE A 129 1.85 -7.74 7.56
C PHE A 129 0.47 -8.39 7.64
N LYS A 130 -0.05 -8.59 8.85
CA LYS A 130 -1.40 -9.14 9.06
C LYS A 130 -2.47 -8.21 8.49
N MET A 131 -2.31 -6.90 8.62
CA MET A 131 -3.20 -5.92 8.01
C MET A 131 -3.11 -5.97 6.47
N ALA A 132 -1.91 -6.08 5.90
CA ALA A 132 -1.71 -6.26 4.47
C ALA A 132 -2.38 -7.54 3.94
N TYR A 133 -2.27 -8.65 4.68
CA TYR A 133 -2.96 -9.89 4.32
C TYR A 133 -4.49 -9.77 4.44
N ALA A 134 -4.99 -9.05 5.45
CA ALA A 134 -6.43 -8.81 5.60
C ALA A 134 -6.98 -7.94 4.45
N ASN A 135 -6.23 -6.90 4.05
CA ASN A 135 -6.52 -6.10 2.86
C ASN A 135 -6.51 -6.97 1.58
N TYR A 136 -5.54 -7.88 1.45
CA TYR A 136 -5.51 -8.82 0.33
C TYR A 136 -6.76 -9.71 0.30
N CYS A 137 -7.23 -10.21 1.44
CA CYS A 137 -8.45 -11.02 1.50
C CYS A 137 -9.69 -10.28 0.96
N LEU A 138 -9.76 -8.95 1.11
CA LEU A 138 -10.82 -8.15 0.49
C LEU A 138 -10.70 -8.16 -1.04
N LEU A 139 -9.49 -7.99 -1.60
CA LEU A 139 -9.25 -8.08 -3.05
C LEU A 139 -9.51 -9.50 -3.60
N SER A 140 -9.10 -10.51 -2.83
CA SER A 140 -9.28 -11.94 -3.13
C SER A 140 -10.75 -12.32 -3.29
N THR A 141 -11.64 -11.71 -2.51
CA THR A 141 -13.09 -12.01 -2.58
C THR A 141 -13.64 -11.70 -3.96
N GLU A 142 -13.16 -10.61 -4.58
CA GLU A 142 -13.53 -10.29 -5.96
C GLU A 142 -12.83 -11.20 -6.96
N LEU A 143 -11.53 -11.47 -6.79
CA LEU A 143 -10.79 -12.36 -7.69
C LEU A 143 -11.49 -13.71 -7.85
N LEU A 144 -11.98 -14.27 -6.75
CA LEU A 144 -12.68 -15.54 -6.70
C LEU A 144 -14.09 -15.50 -7.32
N SER A 145 -14.61 -14.33 -7.71
CA SER A 145 -15.85 -14.26 -8.50
C SER A 145 -15.68 -14.89 -9.88
N ASP A 146 -14.45 -14.94 -10.39
CA ASP A 146 -14.07 -15.72 -11.56
C ASP A 146 -13.33 -16.99 -11.12
N SER A 147 -13.92 -18.16 -11.43
CA SER A 147 -13.37 -19.46 -11.06
C SER A 147 -12.00 -19.74 -11.69
N ALA A 148 -11.66 -19.06 -12.80
CA ALA A 148 -10.34 -19.15 -13.42
C ALA A 148 -9.22 -18.59 -12.52
N ASN A 149 -9.55 -17.74 -11.56
CA ASN A 149 -8.58 -17.10 -10.66
C ASN A 149 -8.33 -17.87 -9.36
N PHE A 150 -8.94 -19.04 -9.16
CA PHE A 150 -8.76 -19.84 -7.94
C PHE A 150 -7.29 -20.22 -7.69
N ASP A 151 -6.58 -20.65 -8.73
CA ASP A 151 -5.16 -21.02 -8.61
C ASP A 151 -4.28 -19.81 -8.33
N LEU A 152 -4.63 -18.64 -8.88
CA LEU A 152 -3.95 -17.38 -8.61
C LEU A 152 -4.13 -16.97 -7.14
N ASP A 153 -5.35 -17.02 -6.61
CA ASP A 153 -5.62 -16.71 -5.20
C ASP A 153 -4.82 -17.63 -4.27
N ARG A 154 -4.86 -18.95 -4.54
CA ARG A 154 -4.11 -19.94 -3.78
C ARG A 154 -2.59 -19.68 -3.84
N LYS A 155 -2.07 -19.27 -5.00
CA LYS A 155 -0.66 -18.91 -5.17
C LYS A 155 -0.31 -17.71 -4.30
N VAL A 156 -1.07 -16.62 -4.38
CA VAL A 156 -0.78 -15.40 -3.60
C VAL A 156 -0.89 -15.67 -2.09
N ARG A 157 -1.90 -16.41 -1.62
CA ARG A 157 -2.00 -16.82 -0.19
C ARG A 157 -0.78 -17.61 0.30
N LYS A 158 -0.25 -18.51 -0.53
CA LYS A 158 1.00 -19.24 -0.22
C LYS A 158 2.19 -18.28 -0.14
N MET A 159 2.27 -17.28 -1.02
CA MET A 159 3.33 -16.28 -1.00
C MET A 159 3.27 -15.41 0.26
N PHE A 160 2.07 -14.96 0.67
CA PHE A 160 1.88 -14.30 1.96
C PHE A 160 2.32 -15.18 3.13
N THR A 161 2.02 -16.48 3.09
CA THR A 161 2.46 -17.40 4.15
C THR A 161 3.99 -17.47 4.24
N LYS A 162 4.69 -17.53 3.10
CA LYS A 162 6.15 -17.52 3.05
C LYS A 162 6.73 -16.21 3.58
N ALA A 163 6.23 -15.07 3.09
CA ALA A 163 6.67 -13.75 3.53
C ALA A 163 6.47 -13.54 5.03
N TYR A 164 5.39 -14.07 5.62
CA TYR A 164 5.17 -13.99 7.08
C TYR A 164 6.24 -14.75 7.88
N LEU A 165 6.74 -15.88 7.36
CA LEU A 165 7.78 -16.67 8.01
C LEU A 165 9.13 -15.95 8.03
N ASP A 166 9.40 -15.11 7.04
CA ASP A 166 10.61 -14.29 6.97
C ASP A 166 10.65 -13.20 8.06
N LEU A 167 9.51 -12.83 8.65
CA LEU A 167 9.47 -11.91 9.79
C LEU A 167 9.86 -12.60 11.12
N GLY A 168 10.44 -13.80 11.04
CA GLY A 168 10.88 -14.63 12.15
C GLY A 168 9.73 -15.39 12.81
N LYS A 169 10.00 -16.06 13.94
CA LYS A 169 8.96 -16.52 14.90
C LYS A 169 9.60 -16.82 16.25
N GLU A 170 8.91 -16.47 17.32
CA GLU A 170 9.19 -17.04 18.64
C GLU A 170 8.32 -18.29 18.78
N SER A 171 8.95 -19.47 18.85
CA SER A 171 8.20 -20.70 19.08
C SER A 171 7.61 -20.70 20.50
N PRO A 172 6.52 -21.45 20.76
CA PRO A 172 6.01 -21.67 22.12
C PRO A 172 7.06 -22.24 23.09
N TYR A 173 8.13 -22.83 22.55
CA TYR A 173 9.23 -23.44 23.28
C TYR A 173 10.48 -22.55 23.34
N GLY A 174 10.35 -21.23 23.13
CA GLY A 174 11.42 -20.25 23.27
C GLY A 174 12.47 -20.21 22.16
N LYS A 175 12.42 -21.10 21.16
CA LYS A 175 13.28 -20.99 19.96
C LYS A 175 12.86 -19.79 19.10
N LYS A 176 13.76 -18.81 18.97
CA LYS A 176 13.61 -17.69 18.03
C LYS A 176 14.17 -18.07 16.67
N THR A 177 13.33 -18.03 15.64
CA THR A 177 13.80 -17.94 14.25
C THR A 177 14.02 -16.46 13.97
N PRO A 178 15.25 -16.03 13.66
CA PRO A 178 15.53 -14.64 13.34
C PRO A 178 14.76 -14.20 12.10
N SER A 179 14.43 -12.93 12.01
CA SER A 179 13.87 -12.35 10.79
C SER A 179 14.92 -12.29 9.68
N ASP A 180 14.48 -12.51 8.45
CA ASP A 180 15.24 -12.31 7.22
C ASP A 180 14.52 -11.26 6.36
N ILE A 181 14.83 -10.00 6.61
CA ILE A 181 14.23 -8.87 5.89
C ILE A 181 14.57 -8.90 4.39
N ASN A 182 15.69 -9.50 3.99
CA ASN A 182 16.03 -9.61 2.57
C ASN A 182 15.15 -10.65 1.87
N SER A 183 14.95 -11.82 2.49
CA SER A 183 13.97 -12.81 2.01
C SER A 183 12.56 -12.22 1.96
N PHE A 184 12.17 -11.47 3.01
CA PHE A 184 10.89 -10.76 3.03
C PHE A 184 10.73 -9.82 1.83
N LYS A 185 11.74 -8.98 1.53
CA LYS A 185 11.72 -8.04 0.40
C LYS A 185 11.48 -8.77 -0.92
N VAL A 186 12.11 -9.92 -1.13
CA VAL A 186 11.91 -10.74 -2.33
C VAL A 186 10.46 -11.21 -2.42
N HIS A 187 9.95 -11.89 -1.39
CA HIS A 187 8.57 -12.38 -1.42
C HIS A 187 7.53 -11.26 -1.49
N ALA A 188 7.77 -10.12 -0.82
CA ALA A 188 6.90 -8.94 -0.89
C ALA A 188 6.81 -8.40 -2.32
N ASN A 189 7.94 -8.27 -3.03
CA ASN A 189 7.95 -7.84 -4.42
C ASN A 189 7.22 -8.83 -5.35
N GLU A 190 7.41 -10.14 -5.14
CA GLU A 190 6.68 -11.14 -5.91
C GLU A 190 5.16 -11.02 -5.69
N ILE A 191 4.71 -10.80 -4.45
CA ILE A 191 3.29 -10.56 -4.14
C ILE A 191 2.80 -9.31 -4.87
N ILE A 192 3.53 -8.18 -4.79
CA ILE A 192 3.14 -6.93 -5.47
C ILE A 192 3.05 -7.13 -6.98
N ASN A 193 3.96 -7.89 -7.58
CA ASN A 193 3.92 -8.19 -9.02
C ASN A 193 2.66 -8.97 -9.41
N GLU A 194 2.27 -9.99 -8.64
CA GLU A 194 1.02 -10.71 -8.90
C GLU A 194 -0.21 -9.83 -8.68
N LEU A 195 -0.24 -9.02 -7.62
CA LEU A 195 -1.35 -8.11 -7.35
C LEU A 195 -1.46 -6.99 -8.39
N THR A 196 -0.36 -6.56 -8.99
CA THR A 196 -0.38 -5.56 -10.07
C THR A 196 -1.17 -6.08 -11.27
N ARG A 197 -1.00 -7.37 -11.61
CA ARG A 197 -1.77 -8.02 -12.70
C ARG A 197 -3.26 -8.09 -12.37
N VAL A 198 -3.58 -8.39 -11.12
CA VAL A 198 -4.96 -8.41 -10.61
C VAL A 198 -5.62 -7.04 -10.74
N VAL A 199 -4.94 -5.99 -10.28
CA VAL A 199 -5.49 -4.63 -10.29
C VAL A 199 -5.66 -4.11 -11.72
N ALA A 200 -4.72 -4.42 -12.62
CA ALA A 200 -4.88 -4.12 -14.05
C ALA A 200 -6.14 -4.77 -14.64
N GLY A 201 -6.44 -6.01 -14.25
CA GLY A 201 -7.66 -6.70 -14.68
C GLY A 201 -8.96 -6.01 -14.23
N PHE A 202 -8.96 -5.24 -13.14
CA PHE A 202 -10.13 -4.44 -12.74
C PHE A 202 -10.37 -3.23 -13.66
N GLU A 203 -9.33 -2.74 -14.34
CA GLU A 203 -9.43 -1.59 -15.24
C GLU A 203 -9.98 -1.97 -16.63
N ASP A 204 -9.89 -3.26 -17.00
CA ASP A 204 -10.31 -3.81 -18.28
C ASP A 204 -11.80 -4.23 -18.34
N VAL A 205 -12.49 -4.27 -17.19
CA VAL A 205 -13.94 -4.54 -17.12
C VAL A 205 -14.70 -3.23 -17.34
N LYS A 206 -14.90 -2.86 -18.61
CA LYS A 206 -15.75 -1.73 -19.05
C LYS A 206 -16.96 -2.20 -19.85
#